data_AF-A0A353T5Q8-F1
#
_entry.id   AF-A0A353T5Q8-F1
#
_cell.length_a   1.000
_cell.length_b   1.000
_cell.length_c   1.000
_cell.angle_alpha   90.00
_cell.angle_beta   90.00
_cell.angle_gamma   90.00
#
_symmetry.space_group_name_H-M   'P 1'
#
loop_
_entity.id
_entity.type
_entity.pdbx_description
1 polymer ?
#
loop_
_entity_poly.entity_id
_entity_poly.type
_entity_poly.pdbx_seq_one_letter_code
_entity_poly.pdbx_strand_id
1 'polypeptide(L)' 'KEYIGIVHGCLKEKSGTIDFPIARTPGSILLRETSPDGAPSVTHYRVLKAFRDASVLHFDLETGR' A
#
# COMPACT_ATOMS: atom_id res chain seq x y z
N LYS A 1 -1.45 8.85 8.74
CA LYS A 1 -0.82 8.02 9.82
C LYS A 1 0.43 7.41 9.20
N GLU A 2 1.55 7.38 9.93
CA GLU A 2 2.83 6.99 9.32
C GLU A 2 3.35 5.64 9.78
N TYR A 3 3.92 4.88 8.84
CA TYR A 3 4.49 3.56 9.06
C TYR A 3 5.80 3.38 8.29
N ILE A 4 6.64 2.47 8.77
CA ILE A 4 7.81 1.98 8.03
C ILE A 4 7.58 0.50 7.75
N GLY A 5 7.80 0.07 6.51
CA GLY A 5 7.70 -1.34 6.13
C GLY A 5 8.77 -1.75 5.14
N ILE A 6 9.00 -3.06 5.06
CA ILE A 6 9.91 -3.68 4.11
C ILE A 6 9.06 -4.37 3.05
N VAL A 7 9.31 -4.05 1.78
CA VAL A 7 8.64 -4.66 0.63
C VAL A 7 9.62 -5.49 -0.18
N HIS A 8 9.11 -6.51 -0.85
CA HIS A 8 9.89 -7.30 -1.80
C HIS A 8 10.22 -6.48 -3.05
N GLY A 9 11.42 -6.68 -3.58
CA GLY A 9 11.92 -6.05 -4.78
C GLY A 9 12.50 -4.64 -4.58
N CYS A 10 13.16 -4.16 -5.64
CA CYS A 10 13.70 -2.82 -5.72
C CYS A 10 12.76 -1.94 -6.54
N LEU A 11 12.10 -0.97 -5.89
CA LEU A 11 11.20 -0.05 -6.58
C LEU A 11 12.00 0.90 -7.47
N LYS A 12 11.56 1.02 -8.73
CA LYS A 12 12.11 1.99 -9.70
C LYS A 12 11.80 3.41 -9.25
N GLU A 13 10.52 3.67 -8.96
CA GLU A 13 10.04 4.96 -8.46
C GLU A 13 10.39 5.13 -6.98
N LYS A 14 10.88 6.33 -6.62
CA LYS A 14 11.27 6.65 -5.23
C LYS A 14 10.12 7.12 -4.36
N SER A 15 8.98 7.44 -4.95
CA SER A 15 7.75 7.75 -4.25
C SER A 15 6.55 7.53 -5.17
N GLY A 16 5.38 7.37 -4.59
CA GLY A 16 4.15 7.27 -5.35
C GLY A 16 2.92 7.22 -4.46
N THR A 17 1.77 7.12 -5.10
CA THR A 17 0.47 6.99 -4.43
C THR A 17 -0.17 5.69 -4.88
N ILE A 18 -0.60 4.89 -3.91
CA ILE A 18 -1.44 3.72 -4.13
C ILE A 18 -2.86 4.19 -3.87
N ASP A 19 -3.62 4.39 -4.94
CA ASP A 19 -5.01 4.84 -4.93
C ASP A 19 -5.87 3.78 -5.61
N PHE A 20 -6.36 2.85 -4.80
CA PHE A 20 -7.25 1.78 -5.25
C PHE A 20 -8.32 1.55 -4.19
N PRO A 21 -9.61 1.64 -4.54
CA PRO A 21 -10.66 1.38 -3.56
C PRO A 21 -10.63 -0.08 -3.08
N ILE A 22 -10.90 -0.29 -1.79
CA ILE A 22 -10.78 -1.59 -1.13
C ILE A 22 -12.16 -2.04 -0.62
N ALA A 23 -12.53 -3.28 -0.94
CA ALA A 23 -13.74 -3.95 -0.46
C ALA A 23 -13.39 -5.23 0.31
N ARG A 24 -14.38 -5.79 1.01
CA ARG A 24 -14.26 -7.16 1.54
C ARG A 24 -14.46 -8.15 0.41
N THR A 25 -13.63 -9.19 0.37
CA THR A 25 -13.81 -10.29 -0.59
C THR A 25 -15.14 -11.00 -0.30
N PRO A 26 -15.97 -11.26 -1.33
CA PRO A 26 -17.24 -11.98 -1.17
C PRO A 26 -17.05 -13.32 -0.44
N GLY A 27 -17.86 -13.58 0.58
CA GLY A 27 -17.78 -14.81 1.36
C GLY A 27 -16.69 -14.85 2.44
N SER A 28 -15.91 -13.77 2.61
CA SER A 28 -14.93 -13.67 3.71
C SER A 28 -15.18 -12.45 4.59
N ILE A 29 -15.12 -12.63 5.91
CA ILE A 29 -15.20 -11.53 6.88
C ILE A 29 -13.83 -10.89 7.16
N LEU A 30 -12.74 -11.55 6.76
CA LEU A 30 -11.36 -11.13 7.05
C LEU A 30 -10.65 -10.56 5.82
N LEU A 31 -10.81 -11.20 4.67
CA LEU A 31 -10.08 -10.86 3.45
C LEU A 31 -10.62 -9.59 2.80
N ARG A 32 -9.71 -8.85 2.19
CA ARG A 32 -9.96 -7.61 1.46
C ARG A 32 -9.25 -7.66 0.12
N GLU A 33 -9.81 -6.96 -0.85
CA GLU A 33 -9.28 -6.88 -2.21
C GLU A 33 -9.56 -5.49 -2.79
N THR A 34 -8.80 -5.13 -3.83
CA THR A 34 -9.10 -3.93 -4.62
C THR A 34 -10.36 -4.19 -5.44
N SER A 35 -11.34 -3.29 -5.36
CA SER A 35 -12.60 -3.40 -6.12
C SER A 35 -13.08 -2.02 -6.53
N PRO A 36 -13.61 -1.82 -7.76
CA PRO A 36 -14.20 -0.55 -8.17
C PRO A 36 -15.33 -0.07 -7.26
N ASP A 37 -16.09 -1.00 -6.68
CA ASP A 37 -17.20 -0.72 -5.76
C ASP A 37 -16.73 -0.61 -4.28
N GLY A 38 -15.41 -0.63 -4.05
CA GLY A 38 -14.81 -0.54 -2.73
C GLY A 38 -14.85 0.86 -2.13
N ALA A 39 -14.50 0.95 -0.84
CA ALA A 39 -14.34 2.25 -0.20
C ALA A 39 -13.03 2.92 -0.70
N PRO A 40 -13.05 4.24 -1.00
CA PRO A 40 -11.84 4.97 -1.39
C PRO A 40 -10.70 4.73 -0.40
N SER A 41 -9.54 4.32 -0.92
CA SER A 41 -8.38 3.94 -0.11
C SER A 41 -7.10 4.43 -0.76
N VAL A 42 -6.47 5.41 -0.10
CA VAL A 42 -5.27 6.11 -0.55
C VAL A 42 -4.15 5.94 0.46
N THR A 43 -2.97 5.57 -0.04
CA THR A 43 -1.71 5.48 0.71
C THR A 43 -0.57 6.06 -0.11
N HIS A 44 0.17 7.02 0.44
CA HIS A 44 1.40 7.50 -0.16
C HIS A 44 2.59 6.68 0.34
N TYR A 45 3.60 6.50 -0.49
CA TYR A 45 4.85 5.89 -0.07
C TYR A 45 6.06 6.64 -0.59
N ARG A 46 7.17 6.50 0.12
CA ARG A 46 8.50 6.91 -0.32
C ARG A 46 9.54 5.86 0.05
N VAL A 47 10.48 5.62 -0.86
CA VAL A 47 11.61 4.72 -0.65
C VAL A 47 12.62 5.41 0.27
N LEU A 48 12.83 4.84 1.45
CA LEU A 48 13.90 5.28 2.37
C LEU A 48 15.23 4.62 2.04
N LYS A 49 15.20 3.35 1.65
CA LYS A 49 16.40 2.57 1.30
C LYS A 49 16.05 1.46 0.32
N ALA A 50 16.91 1.26 -0.67
CA ALA A 50 16.82 0.13 -1.59
C ALA A 50 17.94 -0.89 -1.31
N PHE A 51 17.60 -2.17 -1.41
CA PHE A 51 18.51 -3.30 -1.37
C PHE A 51 18.45 -4.04 -2.71
N ARG A 52 19.14 -5.18 -2.81
CA ARG A 52 19.13 -6.01 -4.02
C ARG A 52 17.73 -6.50 -4.37
N ASP A 53 17.03 -7.10 -3.40
CA ASP A 53 15.74 -7.76 -3.60
C ASP A 53 14.65 -7.27 -2.63
N ALA A 54 14.86 -6.10 -2.01
CA ALA A 54 13.92 -5.50 -1.07
C ALA A 54 14.06 -3.98 -1.02
N SER A 55 13.03 -3.29 -0.51
CA SER A 55 13.05 -1.85 -0.26
C SER A 55 12.42 -1.53 1.09
N VAL A 56 12.98 -0.57 1.81
CA VAL A 56 12.36 0.01 3.00
C VAL A 56 11.57 1.23 2.55
N LEU A 57 10.28 1.23 2.82
CA LEU A 57 9.37 2.31 2.50
C LEU A 57 8.86 2.98 3.78
N HIS A 58 8.70 4.30 3.72
CA HIS A 58 7.82 5.03 4.60
C HIS A 58 6.46 5.16 3.91
N PHE A 59 5.40 4.83 4.63
CA PHE A 59 4.03 4.92 4.17
C PHE A 59 3.30 6.00 4.97
N ASP A 60 2.54 6.84 4.26
CA ASP A 60 1.60 7.77 4.86
C ASP A 60 0.18 7.41 4.42
N LEU A 61 -0.62 7.01 5.39
CA LEU A 61 -2.03 6.68 5.20
C LEU A 61 -2.86 7.96 5.22
N GLU A 62 -3.34 8.36 4.04
CA GLU A 62 -4.40 9.36 3.88
C GLU A 62 -5.75 8.79 4.35
N THR A 63 -5.99 7.50 4.08
CA THR A 63 -7.17 6.76 4.54
C THR A 63 -6.77 5.52 5.35
N GLY A 64 -7.64 5.03 6.25
CA GLY A 64 -7.35 3.87 7.10
C GLY A 64 -8.34 2.72 6.89
N ARG A 65 -8.04 1.79 5.99
CA ARG A 65 -8.86 0.59 5.70
C ARG A 65 -8.17 -0.72 6.06
#